data_AF-A0A8T7BKG0-F1
#
_entry.id   AF-A0A8T7BKG0-F1
#
_cell.length_a   1.000
_cell.length_b   1.000
_cell.length_c   1.000
_cell.angle_alpha   90.00
_cell.angle_beta   90.00
_cell.angle_gamma   90.00
#
_symmetry.space_group_name_H-M   'P 1'
#
loop_
_entity.id
_entity.type
_entity.pdbx_description
1 polymer ?
#
loop_
_entity_poly.entity_id
_entity_poly.type
_entity_poly.pdbx_seq_one_letter_code
_entity_poly.pdbx_strand_id
1 'polypeptide(L)'
;MKPWVAKYVELDRCKVILSNKWEEDNPHYVGAPYMSSLCREIANGQDVFLNTEIINVEMQNDKWQLTDRKHEKTGEYDWVVFAVTPNHMKNLMHFDFDDKFQLTSKKLSACFALMLGFNDILTINWQAALVSNSDISWISINSSKPDRNSKFCIIAQSKNSWADEHVNMDKGMVQSHLIDELSEILKVDMKNHDFAGIHRWRYANIEKQAGAECYMNTALRLAVVGDWFIGSRVESAFMSGYRAAKKMEAVL
;
A
#
# COMPACT_ATOMS: atom_id res chain seq x y z
N MET A 1 -1.05 14.26 -9.46
CA MET A 1 0.17 13.40 -9.52
C MET A 1 1.16 14.03 -10.50
N LYS A 2 2.45 13.69 -10.42
CA LYS A 2 3.48 14.14 -11.36
C LYS A 2 4.33 12.96 -11.83
N PRO A 3 4.84 12.96 -13.08
CA PRO A 3 5.76 11.93 -13.55
C PRO A 3 7.08 12.00 -12.78
N TRP A 4 7.61 10.85 -12.36
CA TRP A 4 8.93 10.72 -11.76
C TRP A 4 9.91 10.22 -12.83
N VAL A 5 10.69 11.15 -13.37
CA VAL A 5 11.73 10.88 -14.37
C VAL A 5 12.97 10.33 -13.65
N ALA A 6 13.01 9.01 -13.47
CA ALA A 6 14.09 8.31 -12.76
C ALA A 6 15.01 7.59 -13.74
N LYS A 7 16.31 7.56 -13.45
CA LYS A 7 17.16 6.50 -13.96
C LYS A 7 16.92 5.25 -13.12
N TYR A 8 16.46 4.20 -13.78
CA TYR A 8 16.11 2.91 -13.21
C TYR A 8 17.21 1.89 -13.49
N VAL A 9 17.47 1.02 -12.52
CA VAL A 9 18.39 -0.11 -12.67
C VAL A 9 17.78 -1.39 -12.14
N GLU A 10 18.24 -2.51 -12.68
CA GLU A 10 18.10 -3.81 -12.03
C GLU A 10 19.46 -4.22 -11.48
N LEU A 11 19.47 -4.68 -10.23
CA LEU A 11 20.64 -5.10 -9.50
C LEU A 11 20.56 -6.59 -9.20
N ASP A 12 21.59 -7.34 -9.59
CA ASP A 12 21.86 -8.67 -9.02
C ASP A 12 22.79 -8.49 -7.83
N ARG A 13 22.22 -8.55 -6.62
CA ARG A 13 22.87 -8.14 -5.37
C ARG A 13 23.38 -6.69 -5.48
N CYS A 14 24.64 -6.53 -5.89
CA CYS A 14 25.32 -5.24 -6.05
C CYS A 14 25.71 -4.91 -7.50
N LYS A 15 25.51 -5.84 -8.44
CA LYS A 15 25.90 -5.68 -9.83
C LYS A 15 24.73 -5.14 -10.65
N VAL A 16 24.93 -4.02 -11.34
CA VAL A 16 23.97 -3.53 -12.33
C VAL A 16 23.91 -4.50 -13.50
N ILE A 17 22.74 -5.07 -13.75
CA ILE A 17 22.48 -5.97 -14.89
C ILE A 17 21.66 -5.29 -15.98
N LEU A 18 20.85 -4.28 -15.61
CA LEU A 18 20.08 -3.45 -16.54
C LEU A 18 20.12 -2.00 -16.06
N SER A 19 20.17 -1.06 -17.00
CA SER A 19 19.98 0.36 -16.70
C SER A 19 19.18 1.02 -17.82
N ASN A 20 18.04 1.60 -17.46
CA ASN A 20 17.17 2.34 -18.35
C ASN A 20 16.77 3.67 -17.73
N LYS A 21 16.24 4.59 -18.53
CA LYS A 21 15.56 5.78 -18.04
C LYS A 21 14.06 5.56 -18.17
N TRP A 22 13.28 5.93 -17.16
CA TRP A 22 11.83 5.99 -17.34
C TRP A 22 11.52 7.19 -18.22
N GLU A 23 11.13 6.90 -19.46
CA GLU A 23 10.79 7.87 -20.52
C GLU A 23 9.27 8.06 -20.64
N GLU A 24 8.86 8.97 -21.53
CA GLU A 24 7.47 9.40 -21.70
C GLU A 24 6.53 8.27 -22.15
N ASP A 25 7.04 7.23 -22.83
CA ASP A 25 6.24 6.12 -23.35
C ASP A 25 5.80 5.11 -22.26
N ASN A 26 6.42 5.13 -21.08
CA ASN A 26 5.99 4.33 -19.93
C ASN A 26 6.18 5.10 -18.60
N PRO A 27 5.36 6.14 -18.37
CA PRO A 27 5.56 7.08 -17.28
C PRO A 27 5.20 6.46 -15.93
N HIS A 28 6.04 6.69 -14.94
CA HIS A 28 5.78 6.32 -13.55
C HIS A 28 5.34 7.55 -12.77
N TYR A 29 4.16 7.49 -12.16
CA TYR A 29 3.59 8.63 -11.43
C TYR A 29 3.79 8.51 -9.93
N VAL A 30 4.00 9.66 -9.28
CA VAL A 30 3.97 9.78 -7.83
C VAL A 30 3.06 10.92 -7.41
N GLY A 31 2.45 10.79 -6.22
CA GLY A 31 1.83 11.92 -5.56
C GLY A 31 2.88 12.98 -5.20
N ALA A 32 2.52 14.24 -5.41
CA ALA A 32 3.35 15.41 -5.15
C ALA A 32 2.52 16.47 -4.39
N PRO A 33 3.06 17.10 -3.34
CA PRO A 33 4.39 16.87 -2.76
C PRO A 33 4.48 15.60 -1.92
N TYR A 34 3.38 14.89 -1.65
CA TYR A 34 3.37 13.59 -0.94
C TYR A 34 2.56 12.53 -1.68
N MET A 35 2.87 11.23 -1.47
CA MET A 35 2.03 10.17 -2.07
C MET A 35 0.59 10.27 -1.52
N SER A 36 0.46 10.66 -0.25
CA SER A 36 -0.80 10.96 0.42
C SER A 36 -1.54 12.19 -0.12
N SER A 37 -0.89 13.07 -0.92
CA SER A 37 -1.56 14.24 -1.50
C SER A 37 -2.70 13.84 -2.42
N LEU A 38 -2.59 12.71 -3.14
CA LEU A 38 -3.67 12.22 -4.00
C LEU A 38 -4.93 11.91 -3.19
N CYS A 39 -4.81 11.11 -2.13
CA CYS A 39 -5.95 10.72 -1.31
C CYS A 39 -6.53 11.90 -0.53
N ARG A 40 -5.70 12.86 -0.09
CA ARG A 40 -6.17 14.09 0.57
C ARG A 40 -7.00 14.96 -0.37
N GLU A 41 -6.60 15.06 -1.63
CA GLU A 41 -7.37 15.81 -2.62
C GLU A 41 -8.72 15.16 -2.90
N ILE A 42 -8.74 13.83 -3.06
CA ILE A 42 -9.99 13.07 -3.24
C ILE A 42 -10.92 13.20 -2.02
N ALA A 43 -10.35 13.24 -0.83
CA ALA A 43 -11.11 13.42 0.43
C ALA A 43 -11.60 14.86 0.65
N ASN A 44 -11.07 15.84 -0.09
CA ASN A 44 -11.43 17.24 0.10
C ASN A 44 -12.90 17.46 -0.28
N GLY A 45 -13.65 18.15 0.61
CA GLY A 45 -15.09 18.35 0.45
C GLY A 45 -15.95 17.10 0.72
N GLN A 46 -15.38 16.01 1.21
CA GLN A 46 -16.11 14.82 1.66
C GLN A 46 -16.19 14.77 3.18
N ASP A 47 -17.24 14.14 3.73
CA ASP A 47 -17.37 13.90 5.16
C ASP A 47 -16.45 12.74 5.59
N VAL A 48 -15.28 13.09 6.13
CA VAL A 48 -14.25 12.12 6.55
C VAL A 48 -14.05 12.16 8.06
N PHE A 49 -14.38 11.05 8.71
CA PHE A 49 -14.20 10.86 10.15
C PHE A 49 -12.92 10.06 10.43
N LEU A 50 -11.88 10.74 10.90
CA LEU A 50 -10.62 10.13 11.31
C LEU A 50 -10.65 9.72 12.78
N ASN A 51 -9.81 8.75 13.16
CA ASN A 51 -9.77 8.17 14.51
C ASN A 51 -11.07 7.47 14.92
N THR A 52 -11.86 7.03 13.95
CA THR A 52 -13.12 6.29 14.13
C THR A 52 -12.96 4.90 13.54
N GLU A 53 -12.48 3.97 14.35
CA GLU A 53 -12.39 2.56 13.96
C GLU A 53 -13.76 1.90 14.13
N ILE A 54 -14.38 1.52 13.00
CA ILE A 54 -15.62 0.75 13.00
C ILE A 54 -15.29 -0.68 13.42
N ILE A 55 -16.06 -1.22 14.38
CA ILE A 55 -15.89 -2.58 14.91
C ILE A 55 -17.10 -3.48 14.64
N ASN A 56 -18.26 -2.88 14.34
CA ASN A 56 -19.47 -3.63 14.00
C ASN A 56 -20.28 -2.90 12.91
N VAL A 57 -20.84 -3.68 12.01
CA VAL A 57 -21.73 -3.20 10.94
C VAL A 57 -22.94 -4.13 10.88
N GLU A 58 -24.14 -3.58 11.07
CA GLU A 58 -25.36 -4.38 11.15
C GLU A 58 -26.54 -3.70 10.45
N MET A 59 -27.45 -4.49 9.90
CA MET A 59 -28.69 -3.99 9.32
C MET A 59 -29.77 -3.93 10.41
N GLN A 60 -30.29 -2.73 10.70
CA GLN A 60 -31.40 -2.51 11.62
C GLN A 60 -32.43 -1.58 10.96
N ASN A 61 -33.71 -1.94 11.03
CA ASN A 61 -34.82 -1.15 10.48
C ASN A 61 -34.60 -0.71 9.01
N ASP A 62 -34.10 -1.62 8.18
CA ASP A 62 -33.81 -1.37 6.76
C ASP A 62 -32.72 -0.30 6.52
N LYS A 63 -31.82 -0.10 7.48
CA LYS A 63 -30.61 0.72 7.33
C LYS A 63 -29.38 0.06 7.95
N TRP A 64 -28.23 0.35 7.39
CA TRP A 64 -26.93 -0.02 7.95
C TRP A 64 -26.59 0.89 9.12
N GLN A 65 -26.39 0.31 10.30
CA GLN A 65 -25.88 0.99 11.48
C GLN A 65 -24.42 0.58 11.71
N LEU A 66 -23.58 1.57 11.98
CA LEU A 66 -22.15 1.38 12.19
C LEU A 66 -21.79 1.75 13.63
N THR A 67 -21.06 0.87 14.31
CA THR A 67 -20.61 1.09 15.70
C THR A 67 -19.10 1.17 15.74
N ASP A 68 -18.58 2.22 16.39
CA ASP A 68 -17.14 2.42 16.54
C ASP A 68 -16.55 1.70 17.76
N ARG A 69 -15.24 1.79 17.91
CA ARG A 69 -14.50 1.18 19.02
C ARG A 69 -14.81 1.76 20.40
N LYS A 70 -15.48 2.91 20.49
CA LYS A 70 -16.02 3.47 21.74
C LYS A 70 -17.43 2.96 22.03
N HIS A 71 -17.97 2.08 21.18
CA HIS A 71 -19.33 1.58 21.20
C HIS A 71 -20.39 2.66 20.92
N GLU A 72 -20.01 3.72 20.22
CA GLU A 72 -20.92 4.78 19.80
C GLU A 72 -21.46 4.48 18.38
N LYS A 73 -22.75 4.75 18.17
CA LYS A 73 -23.34 4.67 16.82
C LYS A 73 -22.89 5.87 16.00
N THR A 74 -22.33 5.60 14.83
CA THR A 74 -21.73 6.61 13.95
C THR A 74 -22.63 7.02 12.77
N GLY A 75 -23.89 6.56 12.78
CA GLY A 75 -24.91 6.94 11.80
C GLY A 75 -25.75 5.76 11.32
N GLU A 76 -26.73 6.09 10.48
CA GLU A 76 -27.55 5.14 9.72
C GLU A 76 -27.41 5.42 8.23
N TYR A 77 -27.23 4.38 7.42
CA TYR A 77 -26.90 4.50 6.00
C TYR A 77 -27.76 3.55 5.16
N ASP A 78 -28.16 3.98 3.97
CA ASP A 78 -28.91 3.11 3.06
C ASP A 78 -28.02 2.05 2.41
N TRP A 79 -26.74 2.37 2.22
CA TRP A 79 -25.72 1.50 1.65
C TRP A 79 -24.45 1.54 2.49
N VAL A 80 -23.70 0.43 2.45
CA VAL A 80 -22.35 0.37 3.03
C VAL A 80 -21.33 -0.15 2.01
N VAL A 81 -20.17 0.51 1.94
CA VAL A 81 -19.05 0.10 1.09
C VAL A 81 -17.83 -0.17 1.95
N PHE A 82 -17.34 -1.41 1.92
CA PHE A 82 -16.15 -1.80 2.66
C PHE A 82 -14.90 -1.69 1.78
N ALA A 83 -14.01 -0.76 2.15
CA ALA A 83 -12.70 -0.55 1.52
C ALA A 83 -11.56 -0.93 2.50
N VAL A 84 -11.63 -2.14 3.05
CA VAL A 84 -10.69 -2.64 4.08
C VAL A 84 -10.00 -3.94 3.62
N THR A 85 -8.98 -4.37 4.37
CA THR A 85 -8.31 -5.65 4.09
C THR A 85 -9.23 -6.84 4.36
N PRO A 86 -9.02 -8.00 3.70
CA PRO A 86 -9.80 -9.22 3.95
C PRO A 86 -9.81 -9.64 5.43
N ASN A 87 -8.71 -9.43 6.15
CA ASN A 87 -8.62 -9.77 7.57
C ASN A 87 -9.45 -8.82 8.45
N HIS A 88 -9.45 -7.52 8.16
CA HIS A 88 -10.33 -6.59 8.88
C HIS A 88 -11.80 -6.87 8.56
N MET A 89 -12.11 -7.23 7.31
CA MET A 89 -13.47 -7.58 6.91
C MET A 89 -14.05 -8.75 7.69
N LYS A 90 -13.27 -9.82 7.89
CA LYS A 90 -13.69 -10.99 8.69
C LYS A 90 -14.07 -10.64 10.12
N ASN A 91 -13.48 -9.59 10.68
CA ASN A 91 -13.76 -9.14 12.05
C ASN A 91 -14.99 -8.22 12.13
N LEU A 92 -15.36 -7.56 11.02
CA LEU A 92 -16.46 -6.60 10.97
C LEU A 92 -17.81 -7.24 10.66
N MET A 93 -17.82 -8.49 10.18
CA MET A 93 -18.99 -9.07 9.55
C MET A 93 -19.44 -10.37 10.20
N HIS A 94 -20.73 -10.42 10.52
CA HIS A 94 -21.42 -11.58 11.04
C HIS A 94 -22.48 -12.12 10.06
N PHE A 95 -22.44 -11.71 8.79
CA PHE A 95 -23.36 -12.18 7.76
C PHE A 95 -22.67 -13.21 6.87
N ASP A 96 -23.40 -14.25 6.49
CA ASP A 96 -22.98 -15.18 5.45
C ASP A 96 -23.02 -14.45 4.11
N PHE A 97 -21.85 -14.32 3.50
CA PHE A 97 -21.78 -13.97 2.10
C PHE A 97 -22.31 -15.11 1.25
N ASP A 98 -22.74 -14.81 0.02
CA ASP A 98 -23.00 -15.88 -0.93
C ASP A 98 -21.73 -16.70 -1.17
N ASP A 99 -21.88 -17.99 -1.53
CA ASP A 99 -20.76 -18.91 -1.77
C ASP A 99 -19.73 -18.39 -2.81
N LYS A 100 -20.12 -17.35 -3.55
CA LYS A 100 -19.34 -16.66 -4.58
C LYS A 100 -18.30 -15.70 -3.99
N PHE A 101 -18.40 -15.29 -2.73
CA PHE A 101 -17.46 -14.37 -2.10
C PHE A 101 -16.59 -15.07 -1.05
N GLN A 102 -15.43 -15.54 -1.49
CA GLN A 102 -14.49 -16.30 -0.65
C GLN A 102 -13.35 -15.42 -0.13
N LEU A 103 -13.58 -14.72 0.99
CA LEU A 103 -12.57 -13.92 1.70
C LEU A 103 -11.34 -14.73 2.15
N THR A 104 -11.51 -16.03 2.41
CA THR A 104 -10.44 -16.92 2.92
C THR A 104 -9.34 -17.19 1.91
N SER A 105 -9.61 -17.05 0.61
CA SER A 105 -8.63 -17.25 -0.46
C SER A 105 -7.60 -16.11 -0.60
N LYS A 106 -7.86 -14.95 0.02
CA LYS A 106 -7.09 -13.72 -0.20
C LYS A 106 -6.00 -13.57 0.88
N LYS A 107 -4.81 -14.12 0.61
CA LYS A 107 -3.63 -13.97 1.47
C LYS A 107 -2.77 -12.79 0.99
N LEU A 108 -2.64 -11.76 1.81
CA LEU A 108 -1.70 -10.67 1.56
C LEU A 108 -0.34 -10.99 2.19
N SER A 109 0.73 -10.71 1.45
CA SER A 109 2.11 -10.75 1.93
C SER A 109 2.51 -9.48 2.65
N ALA A 110 3.41 -9.63 3.61
CA ALA A 110 4.02 -8.58 4.37
C ALA A 110 5.13 -7.86 3.58
N CYS A 111 5.47 -6.65 4.00
CA CYS A 111 6.60 -5.88 3.50
C CYS A 111 7.16 -4.99 4.63
N PHE A 112 8.47 -4.96 4.76
CA PHE A 112 9.17 -3.96 5.54
C PHE A 112 9.63 -2.81 4.63
N ALA A 113 9.51 -1.58 5.12
CA ALA A 113 9.98 -0.38 4.43
C ALA A 113 10.96 0.35 5.34
N LEU A 114 12.26 0.24 5.03
CA LEU A 114 13.34 0.96 5.66
C LEU A 114 13.44 2.36 5.04
N MET A 115 13.60 3.37 5.89
CA MET A 115 13.69 4.77 5.52
C MET A 115 14.95 5.34 6.14
N LEU A 116 15.88 5.81 5.31
CA LEU A 116 17.13 6.44 5.75
C LEU A 116 17.20 7.88 5.26
N GLY A 117 17.63 8.79 6.14
CA GLY A 117 17.86 10.19 5.83
C GLY A 117 19.31 10.60 6.16
N PHE A 118 19.86 11.47 5.33
CA PHE A 118 21.25 11.93 5.41
C PHE A 118 21.32 13.45 5.29
N ASN A 119 22.24 14.05 6.03
CA ASN A 119 22.59 15.46 5.98
C ASN A 119 23.45 15.74 4.73
N ASP A 120 24.36 14.83 4.42
CA ASP A 120 25.19 14.86 3.22
C ASP A 120 24.53 14.12 2.06
N ILE A 121 24.85 14.53 0.83
CA ILE A 121 24.35 13.87 -0.38
C ILE A 121 25.22 12.64 -0.67
N LEU A 122 24.62 11.46 -0.67
CA LEU A 122 25.30 10.25 -1.16
C LEU A 122 25.29 10.23 -2.69
N THR A 123 26.42 9.86 -3.28
CA THR A 123 26.55 9.75 -4.74
C THR A 123 26.00 8.41 -5.21
N ILE A 124 24.72 8.38 -5.58
CA ILE A 124 24.07 7.23 -6.20
C ILE A 124 23.61 7.63 -7.61
N ASN A 125 24.16 6.95 -8.62
CA ASN A 125 24.01 7.31 -10.03
C ASN A 125 22.70 6.84 -10.66
N TRP A 126 21.67 6.53 -9.86
CA TRP A 126 20.33 6.09 -10.26
C TRP A 126 19.31 6.46 -9.16
N GLN A 127 18.03 6.46 -9.50
CA GLN A 127 16.96 6.92 -8.60
C GLN A 127 16.01 5.79 -8.16
N ALA A 128 15.93 4.71 -8.92
CA ALA A 128 15.12 3.54 -8.61
C ALA A 128 15.89 2.27 -8.93
N ALA A 129 15.80 1.25 -8.09
CA ALA A 129 16.39 -0.05 -8.33
C ALA A 129 15.43 -1.17 -7.96
N LEU A 130 15.30 -2.15 -8.87
CA LEU A 130 14.80 -3.49 -8.52
C LEU A 130 16.01 -4.36 -8.18
N VAL A 131 15.91 -5.14 -7.11
CA VAL A 131 17.03 -5.93 -6.59
C VAL A 131 16.66 -7.40 -6.54
N SER A 132 17.52 -8.25 -7.10
CA SER A 132 17.46 -9.71 -6.99
C SER A 132 18.57 -10.24 -6.08
N ASN A 133 18.42 -11.48 -5.61
CA ASN A 133 19.40 -12.17 -4.74
C ASN A 133 19.72 -11.38 -3.46
N SER A 134 18.69 -10.77 -2.88
CA SER A 134 18.73 -9.99 -1.66
C SER A 134 17.40 -10.06 -0.91
N ASP A 135 17.46 -9.78 0.39
CA ASP A 135 16.27 -9.58 1.24
C ASP A 135 15.61 -8.23 0.99
N ILE A 136 16.26 -7.31 0.27
CA ILE A 136 15.67 -6.10 -0.29
C ILE A 136 15.31 -6.39 -1.75
N SER A 137 14.08 -6.03 -2.15
CA SER A 137 13.61 -6.18 -3.53
C SER A 137 13.51 -4.85 -4.28
N TRP A 138 13.41 -3.72 -3.57
CA TRP A 138 13.21 -2.41 -4.18
C TRP A 138 13.92 -1.32 -3.41
N ILE A 139 14.57 -0.39 -4.13
CA ILE A 139 15.19 0.82 -3.58
C ILE A 139 14.72 2.03 -4.38
N SER A 140 14.43 3.14 -3.69
CA SER A 140 14.17 4.42 -4.33
C SER A 140 14.84 5.58 -3.60
N ILE A 141 15.46 6.47 -4.36
CA ILE A 141 15.96 7.76 -3.87
C ILE A 141 14.75 8.67 -3.73
N ASN A 142 14.16 8.68 -2.54
CA ASN A 142 12.88 9.34 -2.30
C ASN A 142 12.96 10.86 -2.46
N SER A 143 14.12 11.45 -2.15
CA SER A 143 14.43 12.87 -2.40
C SER A 143 14.46 13.27 -3.89
N SER A 144 14.59 12.30 -4.81
CA SER A 144 14.57 12.57 -6.25
C SER A 144 13.16 12.67 -6.85
N LYS A 145 12.12 12.37 -6.06
CA LYS A 145 10.72 12.45 -6.53
C LYS A 145 10.31 13.93 -6.67
N PRO A 146 9.39 14.26 -7.61
CA PRO A 146 8.88 15.61 -7.79
C PRO A 146 8.39 16.27 -6.49
N ASP A 147 8.74 17.54 -6.33
CA ASP A 147 8.37 18.42 -5.22
C ASP A 147 8.77 17.92 -3.82
N ARG A 148 9.77 17.02 -3.73
CA ARG A 148 10.39 16.63 -2.46
C ARG A 148 11.54 17.56 -2.12
N ASN A 149 11.21 18.69 -1.48
CA ASN A 149 12.22 19.62 -0.96
C ASN A 149 12.84 19.09 0.35
N SER A 150 13.38 17.88 0.34
CA SER A 150 13.99 17.23 1.49
C SER A 150 15.49 17.04 1.28
N LYS A 151 16.24 16.84 2.38
CA LYS A 151 17.59 16.30 2.30
C LYS A 151 17.59 14.90 1.65
N PHE A 152 18.78 14.41 1.33
CA PHE A 152 18.94 13.11 0.70
C PHE A 152 18.30 12.01 1.56
N CYS A 153 17.36 11.27 0.96
CA CYS A 153 16.67 10.18 1.63
C CYS A 153 16.40 9.01 0.69
N ILE A 154 16.50 7.80 1.25
CA ILE A 154 16.34 6.52 0.58
C ILE A 154 15.21 5.75 1.25
N ILE A 155 14.43 5.06 0.43
CA ILE A 155 13.48 4.04 0.87
C ILE A 155 13.95 2.71 0.28
N ALA A 156 14.14 1.70 1.14
CA ALA A 156 14.39 0.32 0.73
C ALA A 156 13.24 -0.58 1.23
N GLN A 157 12.72 -1.44 0.37
CA GLN A 157 11.62 -2.35 0.67
C GLN A 157 12.11 -3.78 0.61
N SER A 158 11.74 -4.56 1.62
CA SER A 158 12.09 -5.98 1.70
C SER A 158 11.36 -6.81 0.64
N LYS A 159 11.97 -7.92 0.22
CA LYS A 159 11.28 -8.98 -0.51
C LYS A 159 10.13 -9.53 0.32
N ASN A 160 8.96 -9.73 -0.32
CA ASN A 160 7.75 -10.18 0.37
C ASN A 160 7.92 -11.53 1.08
N SER A 161 8.61 -12.50 0.45
CA SER A 161 8.85 -13.82 1.05
C SER A 161 9.66 -13.74 2.35
N TRP A 162 10.72 -12.92 2.36
CA TRP A 162 11.52 -12.69 3.56
C TRP A 162 10.69 -11.98 4.65
N ALA A 163 9.90 -10.99 4.26
CA ALA A 163 9.05 -10.26 5.19
C ALA A 163 7.97 -11.15 5.83
N ASP A 164 7.40 -12.10 5.08
CA ASP A 164 6.41 -13.05 5.58
C ASP A 164 7.00 -13.97 6.65
N GLU A 165 8.22 -14.46 6.44
CA GLU A 165 8.95 -15.30 7.40
C GLU A 165 9.34 -14.53 8.68
N HIS A 166 9.60 -13.23 8.56
CA HIS A 166 10.11 -12.39 9.65
C HIS A 166 9.07 -11.37 10.17
N VAL A 167 7.79 -11.50 9.82
CA VAL A 167 6.76 -10.48 10.12
C VAL A 167 6.57 -10.22 11.61
N ASN A 168 6.95 -11.17 12.48
CA ASN A 168 6.86 -11.02 13.94
C ASN A 168 8.20 -10.72 14.62
N MET A 169 9.31 -10.65 13.86
CA MET A 169 10.62 -10.26 14.39
C MET A 169 10.58 -8.87 15.03
N ASP A 170 11.51 -8.54 15.94
CA ASP A 170 11.64 -7.19 16.47
C ASP A 170 11.96 -6.16 15.36
N LYS A 171 11.40 -4.94 15.47
CA LYS A 171 11.62 -3.89 14.46
C LYS A 171 13.07 -3.40 14.44
N GLY A 172 13.75 -3.32 15.57
CA GLY A 172 15.15 -2.91 15.66
C GLY A 172 16.06 -3.92 14.98
N MET A 173 15.85 -5.22 15.22
CA MET A 173 16.59 -6.28 14.52
C MET A 173 16.39 -6.23 13.00
N VAL A 174 15.14 -6.08 12.54
CA VAL A 174 14.85 -5.93 11.10
C VAL A 174 15.48 -4.67 10.51
N GLN A 175 15.44 -3.55 11.24
CA GLN A 175 16.05 -2.30 10.79
C GLN A 175 17.57 -2.47 10.60
N SER A 176 18.27 -3.03 11.59
CA SER A 176 19.71 -3.28 11.49
C SER A 176 20.05 -4.21 10.33
N HIS A 177 19.31 -5.32 10.18
CA HIS A 177 19.50 -6.27 9.07
C HIS A 177 19.36 -5.60 7.70
N LEU A 178 18.29 -4.82 7.49
CA LEU A 178 18.07 -4.15 6.21
C LEU A 178 19.05 -3.00 5.95
N ILE A 179 19.62 -2.38 6.98
CA ILE A 179 20.71 -1.40 6.82
C ILE A 179 22.00 -2.10 6.35
N ASP A 180 22.34 -3.24 6.95
CA ASP A 180 23.47 -4.06 6.53
C ASP A 180 23.31 -4.53 5.08
N GLU A 181 22.14 -5.09 4.76
CA GLU A 181 21.80 -5.56 3.40
C GLU A 181 21.88 -4.42 2.38
N LEU A 182 21.35 -3.23 2.71
CA LEU A 182 21.41 -2.06 1.84
C LEU A 182 22.85 -1.58 1.63
N SER A 183 23.68 -1.64 2.68
CA SER A 183 25.10 -1.29 2.59
C SER A 183 25.85 -2.22 1.62
N GLU A 184 25.55 -3.51 1.66
CA GLU A 184 26.15 -4.49 0.76
C GLU A 184 25.73 -4.33 -0.71
N ILE A 185 24.48 -3.97 -0.96
CA ILE A 185 23.94 -3.68 -2.29
C ILE A 185 24.61 -2.44 -2.87
N LEU A 186 24.66 -1.35 -2.10
CA LEU A 186 25.14 -0.06 -2.57
C LEU A 186 26.67 0.05 -2.56
N LYS A 187 27.37 -0.84 -1.86
CA LYS A 187 28.82 -0.73 -1.58
C LYS A 187 29.19 0.59 -0.89
N VAL A 188 28.30 1.07 -0.04
CA VAL A 188 28.42 2.29 0.76
C VAL A 188 27.99 1.95 2.18
N ASP A 189 28.71 2.46 3.18
CA ASP A 189 28.30 2.27 4.59
C ASP A 189 27.05 3.11 4.90
N MET A 190 25.91 2.42 5.03
CA MET A 190 24.62 3.07 5.31
C MET A 190 24.37 3.26 6.81
N LYS A 191 25.30 2.87 7.69
CA LYS A 191 25.19 3.05 9.15
C LYS A 191 25.39 4.50 9.57
N ASN A 192 26.10 5.29 8.76
CA ASN A 192 26.32 6.72 8.99
C ASN A 192 25.11 7.56 8.53
N HIS A 193 23.90 7.15 8.93
CA HIS A 193 22.66 7.87 8.65
C HIS A 193 22.34 8.88 9.76
N ASP A 194 21.69 9.99 9.42
CA ASP A 194 21.20 10.96 10.41
C ASP A 194 19.78 10.65 10.89
N PHE A 195 19.05 9.85 10.10
CA PHE A 195 17.73 9.36 10.43
C PHE A 195 17.55 7.93 9.94
N ALA A 196 16.94 7.10 10.77
CA ALA A 196 16.46 5.78 10.39
C ALA A 196 15.05 5.54 10.93
N GLY A 197 14.21 4.95 10.09
CA GLY A 197 12.89 4.47 10.48
C GLY A 197 12.52 3.21 9.72
N ILE A 198 11.76 2.34 10.37
CA ILE A 198 11.28 1.09 9.79
C ILE A 198 9.77 0.99 9.94
N HIS A 199 9.08 0.72 8.84
CA HIS A 199 7.65 0.40 8.86
C HIS A 199 7.41 -1.06 8.50
N ARG A 200 6.42 -1.68 9.17
CA ARG A 200 6.00 -3.07 8.95
C ARG A 200 4.58 -3.08 8.41
N TRP A 201 4.45 -3.34 7.12
CA TRP A 201 3.17 -3.57 6.47
C TRP A 201 2.85 -5.06 6.55
N ARG A 202 1.92 -5.46 7.42
CA ARG A 202 1.50 -6.88 7.52
C ARG A 202 0.67 -7.35 6.32
N TYR A 203 0.03 -6.41 5.64
CA TYR A 203 -0.90 -6.66 4.52
C TYR A 203 -0.54 -5.71 3.38
N ALA A 204 0.62 -5.94 2.76
CA ALA A 204 1.21 -5.00 1.80
C ALA A 204 0.83 -5.32 0.35
N ASN A 205 1.00 -6.60 -0.02
CA ASN A 205 0.92 -7.03 -1.41
C ASN A 205 0.05 -8.29 -1.54
N ILE A 206 -0.55 -8.47 -2.70
CA ILE A 206 -1.17 -9.72 -3.14
C ILE A 206 -0.86 -9.91 -4.62
N GLU A 207 -0.69 -11.17 -5.00
CA GLU A 207 -0.52 -11.54 -6.40
C GLU A 207 -1.75 -11.13 -7.23
N LYS A 208 -1.57 -11.06 -8.55
CA LYS A 208 -2.67 -10.76 -9.46
C LYS A 208 -3.78 -11.79 -9.25
N GLN A 209 -4.99 -11.28 -9.09
CA GLN A 209 -6.17 -12.10 -8.83
C GLN A 209 -6.96 -12.29 -10.13
N ALA A 210 -7.57 -13.47 -10.25
CA ALA A 210 -8.56 -13.74 -11.30
C ALA A 210 -9.97 -13.57 -10.73
N GLY A 211 -10.93 -13.27 -11.60
CA GLY A 211 -12.35 -13.19 -11.26
C GLY A 211 -12.86 -11.75 -11.11
N ALA A 212 -13.73 -11.54 -10.13
CA ALA A 212 -14.42 -10.27 -9.96
C ALA A 212 -13.47 -9.15 -9.47
N GLU A 213 -13.65 -7.95 -10.01
CA GLU A 213 -12.88 -6.75 -9.64
C GLU A 213 -13.41 -6.02 -8.39
N CYS A 214 -14.61 -6.40 -7.94
CA CYS A 214 -15.28 -5.94 -6.71
C CYS A 214 -16.42 -6.92 -6.40
N TYR A 215 -16.93 -6.88 -5.17
CA TYR A 215 -18.14 -7.61 -4.79
C TYR A 215 -19.28 -6.63 -4.46
N MET A 216 -20.51 -7.00 -4.82
CA MET A 216 -21.70 -6.21 -4.53
C MET A 216 -22.90 -7.14 -4.34
N ASN A 217 -23.68 -6.87 -3.30
CA ASN A 217 -24.95 -7.50 -3.04
C ASN A 217 -26.02 -6.41 -2.96
N THR A 218 -26.85 -6.32 -4.00
CA THR A 218 -27.88 -5.27 -4.11
C THR A 218 -29.05 -5.50 -3.15
N ALA A 219 -29.39 -6.76 -2.85
CA ALA A 219 -30.42 -7.09 -1.87
C ALA A 219 -30.04 -6.63 -0.46
N LEU A 220 -28.76 -6.74 -0.12
CA LEU A 220 -28.21 -6.24 1.15
C LEU A 220 -27.74 -4.78 1.08
N ARG A 221 -27.78 -4.12 -0.09
CA ARG A 221 -27.26 -2.76 -0.29
C ARG A 221 -25.82 -2.60 0.23
N LEU A 222 -24.96 -3.53 -0.18
CA LEU A 222 -23.58 -3.64 0.31
C LEU A 222 -22.61 -3.84 -0.85
N ALA A 223 -21.44 -3.22 -0.76
CA ALA A 223 -20.32 -3.48 -1.66
C ALA A 223 -19.00 -3.66 -0.92
N VAL A 224 -18.08 -4.39 -1.53
CA VAL A 224 -16.73 -4.62 -1.04
C VAL A 224 -15.75 -4.32 -2.17
N VAL A 225 -14.75 -3.49 -1.86
CA VAL A 225 -13.75 -3.01 -2.81
C VAL A 225 -12.36 -3.09 -2.19
N GLY A 226 -11.35 -3.14 -3.06
CA GLY A 226 -9.96 -3.17 -2.64
C GLY A 226 -9.04 -3.58 -3.78
N ASP A 227 -7.77 -3.23 -3.65
CA ASP A 227 -6.72 -3.71 -4.56
C ASP A 227 -6.69 -5.24 -4.64
N TRP A 228 -6.99 -5.91 -3.53
CA TRP A 228 -6.98 -7.37 -3.39
C TRP A 228 -8.05 -8.13 -4.19
N PHE A 229 -8.91 -7.45 -4.94
CA PHE A 229 -9.71 -8.08 -5.99
C PHE A 229 -8.97 -8.27 -7.32
N ILE A 230 -7.93 -7.46 -7.56
CA ILE A 230 -7.27 -7.35 -8.88
C ILE A 230 -5.76 -7.62 -8.75
N GLY A 231 -5.09 -6.97 -7.79
CA GLY A 231 -3.66 -7.08 -7.48
C GLY A 231 -3.11 -5.80 -6.83
N SER A 232 -1.92 -5.82 -6.23
CA SER A 232 -1.44 -4.69 -5.40
C SER A 232 -0.82 -3.50 -6.13
N ARG A 233 -1.64 -2.82 -6.95
CA ARG A 233 -1.31 -1.52 -7.54
C ARG A 233 -2.34 -0.48 -7.11
N VAL A 234 -1.93 0.79 -7.07
CA VAL A 234 -2.86 1.92 -6.81
C VAL A 234 -4.00 1.94 -7.82
N GLU A 235 -3.69 1.66 -9.09
CA GLU A 235 -4.68 1.51 -10.17
C GLU A 235 -5.73 0.44 -9.84
N SER A 236 -5.31 -0.71 -9.33
CA SER A 236 -6.22 -1.79 -8.93
C SER A 236 -7.20 -1.34 -7.84
N ALA A 237 -6.71 -0.64 -6.80
CA ALA A 237 -7.57 -0.10 -5.75
C ALA A 237 -8.61 0.87 -6.31
N PHE A 238 -8.16 1.80 -7.18
CA PHE A 238 -9.03 2.77 -7.83
C PHE A 238 -10.08 2.08 -8.72
N MET A 239 -9.66 1.14 -9.57
CA MET A 239 -10.54 0.42 -10.48
C MET A 239 -11.58 -0.40 -9.71
N SER A 240 -11.21 -1.07 -8.63
CA SER A 240 -12.16 -1.80 -7.78
C SER A 240 -13.26 -0.87 -7.23
N GLY A 241 -12.87 0.28 -6.69
CA GLY A 241 -13.80 1.31 -6.20
C GLY A 241 -14.68 1.89 -7.31
N TYR A 242 -14.08 2.29 -8.43
CA TYR A 242 -14.78 2.85 -9.58
C TYR A 242 -15.82 1.89 -10.16
N ARG A 243 -15.47 0.60 -10.29
CA ARG A 243 -16.39 -0.43 -10.79
C ARG A 243 -17.57 -0.65 -9.84
N ALA A 244 -17.35 -0.64 -8.53
CA ALA A 244 -18.43 -0.72 -7.56
C ALA A 244 -19.34 0.51 -7.66
N ALA A 245 -18.79 1.73 -7.69
CA ALA A 245 -19.58 2.94 -7.84
C ALA A 245 -20.45 2.92 -9.11
N LYS A 246 -19.89 2.51 -10.25
CA LYS A 246 -20.65 2.36 -11.52
C LYS A 246 -21.79 1.35 -11.44
N LYS A 247 -21.62 0.26 -10.68
CA LYS A 247 -22.69 -0.72 -10.44
C LYS A 247 -23.76 -0.16 -9.50
N MET A 248 -23.37 0.62 -8.49
CA MET A 248 -24.31 1.26 -7.55
C MET A 248 -25.18 2.29 -8.28
N GLU A 249 -24.60 3.13 -9.13
CA GLU A 249 -25.34 4.12 -9.94
C GLU A 249 -26.47 3.48 -10.78
N ALA A 250 -26.36 2.20 -11.15
CA ALA A 250 -27.37 1.51 -11.94
C ALA A 250 -28.56 0.97 -11.11
N VAL A 251 -28.46 1.00 -9.78
CA VAL A 251 -29.44 0.42 -8.85
C VAL A 251 -29.89 1.38 -7.74
N LEU A 252 -29.33 2.60 -7.72
CA LEU A 252 -29.80 3.73 -6.93
C LEU A 252 -30.88 4.49 -7.72
#